data_AF-A0A3A5HFZ2-F1
#
_entry.id   AF-A0A3A5HFZ2-F1
#
_cell.length_a   1.000
_cell.length_b   1.000
_cell.length_c   1.000
_cell.angle_alpha   90.00
_cell.angle_beta   90.00
_cell.angle_gamma   90.00
#
_symmetry.space_group_name_H-M   'P 1'
#
loop_
_entity.id
_entity.type
_entity.pdbx_description
1 polymer ?
#
loop_
_entity_poly.entity_id
_entity_poly.type
_entity_poly.pdbx_seq_one_letter_code
_entity_poly.pdbx_strand_id
1 'polypeptide(L)'
;MVASRAARERKAGAEAGPLAKVKIDLADDGQFVYKISCTECAGRGHLKWSAYRPGNDNGFMASMDRWIFHLVEKHPDSDAPCLAYLAAAQQRLHERREQQ
;
A
#
# COMPACT_ATOMS: atom_id res chain seq x y z
N MET A 1 -2.03 19.45 -15.06
CA MET A 1 -0.65 19.04 -14.74
C MET A 1 -0.73 17.75 -13.93
N VAL A 2 -0.30 16.60 -14.48
CA VAL A 2 -0.33 15.32 -13.75
C VAL A 2 0.79 15.35 -12.70
N ALA A 3 0.46 15.09 -11.43
CA ALA A 3 1.45 15.11 -10.35
C ALA A 3 2.62 14.16 -10.67
N SER A 4 3.85 14.67 -10.53
CA SER A 4 5.07 13.91 -10.77
C SER A 4 5.14 12.68 -9.86
N ARG A 5 5.89 11.65 -10.29
CA ARG A 5 6.16 10.44 -9.49
C ARG A 5 6.53 10.77 -8.04
N ALA A 6 7.47 11.70 -7.85
CA ALA A 6 7.93 12.13 -6.53
C ALA A 6 6.83 12.79 -5.68
N ALA A 7 5.89 13.51 -6.30
CA ALA A 7 4.75 14.07 -5.58
C ALA A 7 3.79 12.98 -5.11
N ARG A 8 3.55 11.96 -5.95
CA ARG A 8 2.72 10.79 -5.60
C ARG A 8 3.37 9.94 -4.51
N GLU A 9 4.68 9.69 -4.59
CA GLU A 9 5.44 8.97 -3.56
C GLU A 9 5.34 9.65 -2.21
N ARG A 10 5.55 10.97 -2.16
CA ARG A 10 5.45 11.75 -0.90
C ARG A 10 4.04 11.73 -0.32
N LYS A 11 3.01 11.90 -1.15
CA LYS A 11 1.62 11.83 -0.70
C LYS A 11 1.29 10.44 -0.15
N ALA A 12 1.63 9.39 -0.87
CA ALA A 12 1.40 8.02 -0.45
C ALA A 12 2.15 7.67 0.84
N GLY A 13 3.38 8.17 1.00
CA GLY A 13 4.16 8.02 2.24
C GLY A 13 3.52 8.74 3.43
N ALA A 14 3.06 9.97 3.24
CA ALA A 14 2.35 10.72 4.27
C ALA A 14 1.05 10.02 4.71
N GLU A 15 0.32 9.43 3.76
CA GLU A 15 -0.89 8.66 4.07
C GLU A 15 -0.57 7.33 4.76
N ALA A 16 0.49 6.63 4.36
CA ALA A 16 0.84 5.31 4.87
C ALA A 16 1.44 5.34 6.29
N GLY A 17 1.90 6.50 6.76
CA GLY A 17 2.40 6.70 8.12
C GLY A 17 3.90 6.39 8.31
N PRO A 18 4.42 6.53 9.54
CA PRO A 18 5.86 6.55 9.81
C PRO A 18 6.55 5.19 9.60
N LEU A 19 5.82 4.08 9.72
CA LEU A 19 6.34 2.73 9.51
C LEU A 19 6.42 2.32 8.04
N ALA A 20 5.89 3.17 7.14
CA ALA A 20 5.83 2.89 5.72
C ALA A 20 7.01 3.50 4.96
N LYS A 21 7.65 2.68 4.12
CA LYS A 21 8.52 3.15 3.05
C LYS A 21 7.83 2.94 1.71
N VAL A 22 7.37 4.03 1.09
CA VAL A 22 6.69 4.00 -0.21
C VAL A 22 7.67 4.32 -1.34
N LYS A 23 7.64 3.49 -2.37
CA LYS A 23 8.34 3.72 -3.64
C LYS A 23 7.35 3.48 -4.78
N ILE A 24 7.39 4.33 -5.80
CA ILE A 24 6.64 4.14 -7.04
C ILE A 24 7.63 3.82 -8.14
N ASP A 25 7.53 2.64 -8.74
CA ASP A 25 8.30 2.32 -9.94
C ASP A 25 7.41 2.46 -11.19
N LEU A 26 8.02 2.54 -12.37
CA LEU A 26 7.31 2.55 -13.66
C LEU A 26 7.44 1.15 -14.24
N ALA A 27 6.31 0.49 -14.53
CA ALA A 27 6.30 -0.79 -15.23
C ALA A 27 6.56 -0.59 -16.73
N ASP A 28 6.85 -1.70 -17.41
CA ASP A 28 7.17 -1.73 -18.85
C ASP A 28 6.02 -1.22 -19.73
N ASP A 29 4.79 -1.28 -19.21
CA ASP A 29 3.56 -0.75 -19.84
C ASP A 29 3.30 0.74 -19.54
N GLY A 30 4.23 1.41 -18.85
CA GLY A 30 4.10 2.81 -18.45
C GLY A 30 3.18 3.05 -17.25
N GLN A 31 2.74 2.00 -16.54
CA GLN A 31 1.91 2.15 -15.34
C GLN A 31 2.76 2.43 -14.09
N PHE A 32 2.21 3.24 -13.17
CA PHE A 32 2.83 3.46 -11.86
C PHE A 32 2.56 2.28 -10.93
N VAL A 33 3.63 1.67 -10.43
CA VAL A 33 3.57 0.52 -9.53
C VAL A 33 3.98 0.95 -8.12
N TYR A 34 3.05 0.83 -7.19
CA TYR A 34 3.26 1.23 -5.80
C TYR A 34 3.79 0.06 -4.97
N LYS A 35 4.93 0.29 -4.33
CA LYS A 35 5.54 -0.62 -3.36
C LYS A 35 5.56 0.04 -2.00
N ILE A 36 4.80 -0.50 -1.05
CA ILE A 36 4.79 -0.05 0.35
C ILE A 36 5.51 -1.10 1.17
N SER A 37 6.57 -0.73 1.89
CA SER A 37 7.36 -1.64 2.71
C SER A 37 7.27 -1.27 4.18
N CYS A 38 7.18 -2.27 5.06
CA CYS A 38 7.27 -2.05 6.50
C CYS A 38 8.75 -1.84 6.88
N THR A 39 9.03 -0.85 7.73
CA THR A 39 10.40 -0.64 8.23
C THR A 39 10.80 -1.65 9.30
N GLU A 40 9.82 -2.19 10.04
CA GLU A 40 9.99 -3.07 11.21
C GLU A 40 9.77 -4.55 10.88
N CYS A 41 8.73 -4.89 10.12
CA CYS A 41 8.42 -6.28 9.82
C CYS A 41 9.35 -6.89 8.76
N ALA A 42 9.93 -8.04 9.07
CA ALA A 42 10.59 -8.90 8.10
C ALA A 42 9.55 -9.61 7.21
N GLY A 43 9.88 -9.75 5.93
CA GLY A 43 9.11 -10.50 4.93
C GLY A 43 9.69 -11.90 4.75
N ARG A 44 9.54 -12.46 3.54
CA ARG A 44 10.07 -13.79 3.23
C ARG A 44 11.58 -13.73 2.97
N GLY A 45 12.35 -14.60 3.63
CA GLY A 45 13.81 -14.65 3.52
C GLY A 45 14.47 -13.43 4.18
N HIS A 46 15.41 -12.79 3.48
CA HIS A 46 16.15 -11.61 3.95
C HIS A 46 15.51 -10.28 3.52
N LEU A 47 14.29 -10.29 2.98
CA LEU A 47 13.61 -9.09 2.50
C LEU A 47 12.67 -8.53 3.57
N LYS A 48 12.53 -7.21 3.64
CA LYS A 48 11.49 -6.55 4.44
C LYS A 48 10.10 -6.88 3.90
N TRP A 49 9.10 -6.89 4.77
CA TRP A 49 7.72 -7.06 4.35
C TRP A 49 7.33 -5.94 3.39
N SER A 50 6.65 -6.27 2.29
CA SER A 50 6.12 -5.25 1.38
C SER A 50 4.82 -5.67 0.71
N ALA A 51 3.96 -4.69 0.47
CA ALA A 51 2.82 -4.78 -0.43
C ALA A 51 3.25 -4.31 -1.82
N TYR A 52 3.27 -5.25 -2.76
CA TYR A 52 3.52 -5.03 -4.19
C TYR A 52 2.41 -5.73 -4.98
N ARG A 53 1.75 -4.99 -5.88
CA ARG A 53 0.75 -5.54 -6.80
C ARG A 53 0.94 -4.92 -8.19
N PRO A 54 1.33 -5.72 -9.20
CA PRO A 54 1.29 -5.28 -10.59
C PRO A 54 -0.14 -5.38 -11.12
N GLY A 55 -0.63 -4.33 -11.78
CA GLY A 55 -1.77 -4.42 -12.70
C GLY A 55 -3.13 -3.84 -12.25
N ASN A 56 -3.73 -3.15 -13.23
CA ASN A 56 -5.14 -2.81 -13.50
C ASN A 56 -5.97 -1.98 -12.51
N ASP A 57 -5.91 -2.20 -11.20
CA ASP A 57 -6.85 -1.56 -10.25
C ASP A 57 -6.20 -0.46 -9.43
N ASN A 58 -5.73 0.61 -10.10
CA ASN A 58 -5.06 1.73 -9.43
C ASN A 58 -4.04 1.22 -8.40
N GLY A 59 -2.94 0.58 -8.81
CA GLY A 59 -2.05 -0.22 -7.95
C GLY A 59 -1.66 0.38 -6.57
N PHE A 60 -1.83 1.68 -6.39
CA PHE A 60 -1.97 2.34 -5.09
C PHE A 60 -3.00 1.71 -4.14
N MET A 61 -4.29 1.61 -4.52
CA MET A 61 -5.37 1.14 -3.64
C MET A 61 -5.16 -0.29 -3.19
N ALA A 62 -4.81 -1.20 -4.11
CA ALA A 62 -4.54 -2.59 -3.77
C ALA A 62 -3.32 -2.74 -2.83
N SER A 63 -2.25 -1.97 -3.07
CA SER A 63 -1.09 -1.93 -2.19
C SER A 63 -1.41 -1.29 -0.83
N MET A 64 -2.24 -0.24 -0.81
CA MET A 64 -2.66 0.45 0.40
C MET A 64 -3.59 -0.41 1.26
N ASP A 65 -4.56 -1.12 0.68
CA ASP A 65 -5.43 -2.05 1.42
C ASP A 65 -4.61 -3.10 2.16
N ARG A 66 -3.63 -3.69 1.46
CA ARG A 66 -2.75 -4.69 2.06
C ARG A 66 -1.86 -4.09 3.16
N TRP A 67 -1.44 -2.85 3.00
CA TRP A 67 -0.70 -2.12 4.03
C TRP A 67 -1.55 -1.84 5.27
N ILE A 68 -2.79 -1.37 5.08
CA ILE A 68 -3.75 -1.12 6.17
C ILE A 68 -3.98 -2.40 6.98
N PHE A 69 -4.22 -3.53 6.31
CA PHE A 69 -4.39 -4.81 7.02
C PHE A 69 -3.13 -5.24 7.78
N HIS A 70 -1.95 -5.01 7.20
CA HIS A 70 -0.69 -5.30 7.89
C HIS A 70 -0.49 -4.43 9.13
N LEU A 71 -0.79 -3.13 9.06
CA LEU A 71 -0.73 -2.23 10.21
C LEU A 71 -1.67 -2.69 11.31
N VAL A 72 -2.94 -2.95 11.00
CA VAL A 72 -3.92 -3.40 11.99
C VAL A 72 -3.51 -4.72 12.66
N GLU A 73 -2.92 -5.66 11.90
CA GLU A 73 -2.54 -6.97 12.42
C GLU A 73 -1.20 -6.97 13.17
N LYS A 74 -0.20 -6.20 12.71
CA LYS A 74 1.19 -6.27 13.22
C LYS A 74 1.62 -5.05 14.02
N HIS A 75 0.94 -3.93 13.84
CA HIS A 75 1.26 -2.66 14.49
C HIS A 75 -0.04 -2.01 15.02
N PRO A 76 -0.79 -2.67 15.92
CA PRO A 76 -2.09 -2.17 16.40
C PRO A 76 -1.99 -0.81 17.09
N ASP A 77 -0.81 -0.46 17.63
CA ASP A 77 -0.54 0.80 18.31
C ASP A 77 -0.01 1.89 17.37
N SER A 78 0.21 1.59 16.08
CA SER A 78 0.67 2.57 15.11
C SER A 78 -0.49 3.46 14.64
N ASP A 79 -0.28 4.77 14.68
CA ASP A 79 -1.18 5.73 14.04
C ASP A 79 -0.71 6.02 12.60
N ALA A 80 -1.64 5.98 11.66
CA ALA A 80 -1.38 6.30 10.25
C ALA A 80 -2.67 6.82 9.60
N PRO A 81 -2.60 7.89 8.78
CA PRO A 81 -3.79 8.44 8.12
C PRO A 81 -4.56 7.43 7.26
N CYS A 82 -3.88 6.41 6.71
CA CYS A 82 -4.51 5.36 5.91
C CYS A 82 -5.50 4.49 6.71
N LEU A 83 -5.40 4.43 8.05
CA LEU A 83 -6.31 3.65 8.89
C LEU A 83 -7.75 4.17 8.83
N ALA A 84 -7.95 5.44 8.48
CA ALA A 84 -9.27 6.01 8.19
C ALA A 84 -10.00 5.26 7.06
N TYR A 85 -9.27 4.57 6.19
CA TYR A 85 -9.82 3.80 5.07
C TYR A 85 -9.98 2.31 5.36
N LEU A 86 -9.81 1.86 6.62
CA LEU A 86 -9.91 0.44 6.99
C LEU A 86 -11.26 -0.19 6.58
N ALA A 87 -12.37 0.45 6.91
CA ALA A 87 -13.70 -0.05 6.55
C ALA A 87 -13.86 -0.19 5.02
N ALA A 88 -13.38 0.79 4.26
CA ALA A 88 -13.41 0.75 2.79
C ALA A 88 -12.51 -0.37 2.22
N ALA A 89 -11.34 -0.61 2.85
CA ALA A 89 -10.46 -1.72 2.48
C ALA A 89 -11.10 -3.08 2.75
N GLN A 90 -11.79 -3.23 3.89
CA GLN A 90 -12.55 -4.43 4.25
C GLN A 90 -13.70 -4.68 3.25
N GLN A 91 -14.45 -3.63 2.90
CA GLN A 91 -15.52 -3.72 1.91
C GLN A 91 -14.99 -4.21 0.55
N ARG A 92 -13.91 -3.61 0.03
CA ARG A 92 -13.29 -4.06 -1.22
C ARG A 92 -12.80 -5.51 -1.15
N LEU A 93 -12.30 -5.96 0.00
CA LEU A 93 -11.90 -7.35 0.18
C LEU A 93 -13.11 -8.29 0.14
N HIS A 94 -14.23 -7.88 0.74
CA HIS A 94 -15.47 -8.64 0.71
C HIS A 94 -16.01 -8.75 -0.71
N GLU A 95 -16.15 -7.65 -1.43
CA GLU A 95 -16.60 -7.61 -2.84
C GLU A 95 -15.73 -8.51 -3.74
N ARG A 96 -14.40 -8.46 -3.59
CA ARG A 96 -13.49 -9.34 -4.34
C ARG A 96 -13.65 -10.83 -4.00
N ARG A 97 -14.11 -11.16 -2.80
CA ARG A 97 -14.37 -12.56 -2.41
C ARG A 97 -15.72 -13.06 -2.94
N GLU A 98 -16.71 -12.19 -3.06
CA GLU A 98 -18.02 -12.53 -3.64
C GLU A 98 -17.97 -12.70 -5.17
N GLN A 99 -17.00 -12.06 -5.83
CA GLN A 99 -16.78 -12.16 -7.28
C GLN A 99 -15.90 -13.35 -7.69
N GLN A 100 -15.42 -14.16 -6.73
CA GLN A 100 -14.60 -15.36 -6.95
C GLN A 100 -15.46 -16.63 -6.88
#